data_AF-A0A1Z5JUV5-F1
#
_entry.id   AF-A0A1Z5JUV5-F1
#
_cell.length_a   1.000
_cell.length_b   1.000
_cell.length_c   1.000
_cell.angle_alpha   90.00
_cell.angle_beta   90.00
_cell.angle_gamma   90.00
#
_symmetry.space_group_name_H-M   'P 1'
#
loop_
_entity.id
_entity.type
_entity.pdbx_description
1 polymer ?
#
loop_
_entity_poly.entity_id
_entity_poly.type
_entity_poly.pdbx_seq_one_letter_code
_entity_poly.pdbx_strand_id
1 'polypeptide(L)'
;MDSCGQRFTKGSSIDKLYALNAFYRGSTSLQKEPDSLRSSLVGSALTESSSANFQYTALLLANHADKMCELLDGFTLESVDDAGQAMEEYASPVAAPFDSLCSEMPKRKSSFQSTTSTKKVASDTRA
;
A
#
# COMPACT_ATOMS: atom_id res chain seq x y z
N MET A 1 23.92 17.61 7.83
CA MET A 1 23.23 18.84 7.39
C MET A 1 24.30 19.85 7.04
N ASP A 2 24.02 20.77 6.12
CA ASP A 2 24.89 21.93 5.96
C ASP A 2 24.79 22.83 7.22
N SER A 3 25.64 23.84 7.29
CA SER A 3 25.64 24.82 8.39
C SER A 3 24.34 25.62 8.51
N CYS A 4 23.39 25.46 7.59
CA CYS A 4 22.06 26.09 7.58
C CYS A 4 20.93 25.10 7.94
N GLY A 5 21.23 23.85 8.29
CA GLY A 5 20.23 22.82 8.59
C GLY A 5 19.54 22.24 7.35
N GLN A 6 19.98 22.59 6.14
CA GLN A 6 19.46 22.02 4.91
C GLN A 6 20.04 20.62 4.69
N ARG A 7 19.16 19.72 4.22
CA ARG A 7 19.55 18.36 3.85
C ARG A 7 20.26 18.42 2.50
N PHE A 8 21.42 17.80 2.41
CA PHE A 8 22.09 17.61 1.13
C PHE A 8 21.27 16.67 0.26
N THR A 9 20.63 17.19 -0.79
CA THR A 9 19.87 16.39 -1.75
C THR A 9 20.67 16.30 -3.06
N LYS A 10 21.49 15.24 -3.24
CA LYS A 10 22.11 14.94 -4.56
C LYS A 10 21.10 14.28 -5.51
N GLY A 11 19.90 14.86 -5.61
CA GLY A 11 18.78 14.32 -6.40
C GLY A 11 17.99 13.21 -5.73
N SER A 12 17.02 12.66 -6.49
CA SER A 12 15.90 11.84 -6.01
C SER A 12 16.26 10.56 -5.26
N SER A 13 17.49 10.05 -5.39
CA SER A 13 17.93 8.83 -4.70
C SER A 13 18.15 9.05 -3.21
N ILE A 14 18.76 10.17 -2.82
CA ILE A 14 19.00 10.52 -1.42
C ILE A 14 17.68 10.89 -0.73
N ASP A 15 16.78 11.57 -1.44
CA ASP A 15 15.46 11.92 -0.91
C ASP A 15 14.61 10.69 -0.61
N LYS A 16 14.65 9.68 -1.49
CA LYS A 16 14.01 8.37 -1.24
C LYS A 16 14.59 7.67 -0.01
N LEU A 17 15.90 7.74 0.17
CA LEU A 17 16.55 7.15 1.35
C LEU A 17 16.14 7.88 2.63
N TYR A 18 16.06 9.20 2.62
CA TYR A 18 15.55 9.98 3.76
C TYR A 18 14.08 9.69 4.04
N ALA A 19 13.24 9.56 3.01
CA ALA A 19 11.83 9.23 3.15
C ALA A 19 11.65 7.82 3.75
N LEU A 20 12.41 6.84 3.28
CA LEU A 20 12.41 5.49 3.84
C LEU A 20 12.87 5.48 5.30
N ASN A 21 13.92 6.25 5.62
CA ASN A 21 14.41 6.34 6.99
C ASN A 21 13.40 7.03 7.93
N ALA A 22 12.72 8.07 7.45
CA ALA A 22 11.64 8.73 8.18
C ALA A 22 10.48 7.75 8.44
N PHE A 23 10.09 6.98 7.42
CA PHE A 23 9.05 5.97 7.54
C PHE A 23 9.44 4.85 8.53
N TYR A 24 10.69 4.36 8.49
CA TYR A 24 11.20 3.40 9.46
C TYR A 24 11.08 3.90 10.91
N ARG A 25 11.47 5.16 11.15
CA ARG A 25 11.37 5.78 12.47
C ARG A 25 9.91 5.93 12.92
N GLY A 26 9.01 6.26 12.01
CA GLY A 26 7.57 6.26 12.26
C GLY A 26 7.09 4.86 12.64
N SER A 27 7.36 3.86 11.81
CA SER A 27 7.00 2.46 12.04
C SER A 27 7.50 1.92 13.38
N THR A 28 8.73 2.21 13.76
CA THR A 28 9.27 1.79 15.07
C THR A 28 8.65 2.55 16.23
N SER A 29 8.21 3.80 16.03
CA SER A 29 7.48 4.53 17.07
C SER A 29 6.08 3.95 17.34
N LEU A 30 5.43 3.32 16.36
CA LEU A 30 4.15 2.61 16.58
C LEU A 30 4.29 1.46 17.58
N GLN A 31 5.48 0.88 17.78
CA GLN A 31 5.67 -0.16 18.80
C GLN A 31 5.53 0.38 20.23
N LYS A 32 5.59 1.70 20.41
CA LYS A 32 5.43 2.35 21.71
C LYS A 32 3.97 2.70 22.02
N GLU A 33 3.11 2.61 21.01
CA GLU A 33 1.68 2.87 21.16
C GLU A 33 1.01 1.69 21.90
N PRO A 34 -0.09 1.94 22.62
CA PRO A 34 -0.83 0.88 23.28
C PRO A 34 -1.37 -0.13 22.26
N ASP A 35 -1.41 -1.40 22.62
CA ASP A 35 -1.77 -2.50 21.71
C ASP A 35 -3.15 -2.33 21.07
N SER A 36 -4.11 -1.71 21.77
CA SER A 36 -5.46 -1.43 21.25
C SER A 36 -5.47 -0.44 20.08
N LEU A 37 -4.51 0.49 20.04
CA LEU A 37 -4.37 1.47 18.96
C LEU A 37 -3.42 0.98 17.88
N ARG A 38 -2.48 0.10 18.24
CA ARG A 38 -1.41 -0.39 17.35
C ARG A 38 -1.98 -1.07 16.10
N SER A 39 -2.95 -1.98 16.24
CA SER A 39 -3.59 -2.67 15.10
C SER A 39 -4.26 -1.68 14.14
N SER A 40 -4.97 -0.68 14.66
CA SER A 40 -5.62 0.36 13.86
C SER A 40 -4.60 1.25 13.14
N LEU A 41 -3.57 1.71 13.84
CA LEU A 41 -2.50 2.55 13.27
C LEU A 41 -1.70 1.81 12.19
N VAL A 42 -1.42 0.52 12.39
CA VAL A 42 -0.78 -0.33 11.37
C VAL A 42 -1.68 -0.47 10.14
N GLY A 43 -2.98 -0.68 10.32
CA GLY A 43 -3.96 -0.72 9.23
C GLY A 43 -4.04 0.59 8.43
N SER A 44 -4.08 1.74 9.11
CA SER A 44 -4.05 3.06 8.47
C SER A 44 -2.73 3.31 7.74
N ALA A 45 -1.59 2.99 8.36
CA ALA A 45 -0.29 3.12 7.71
C ALA A 45 -0.17 2.22 6.46
N LEU A 46 -0.78 1.04 6.48
CA LEU A 46 -0.79 0.11 5.35
C LEU A 46 -1.60 0.66 4.17
N THR A 47 -2.82 1.15 4.43
CA THR A 47 -3.74 1.64 3.39
C THR A 47 -3.35 3.00 2.84
N GLU A 48 -2.90 3.92 3.70
CA GLU A 48 -2.70 5.33 3.34
C GLU A 48 -1.25 5.63 2.92
N SER A 49 -0.26 5.10 3.65
CA SER A 49 1.15 5.47 3.47
C SER A 49 1.98 4.42 2.72
N SER A 50 1.55 3.16 2.75
CA SER A 50 2.34 2.03 2.24
C SER A 50 1.79 1.42 0.95
N SER A 51 0.50 1.59 0.66
CA SER A 51 -0.21 0.91 -0.44
C SER A 51 0.44 1.11 -1.82
N ALA A 52 1.07 2.26 -2.06
CA ALA A 52 1.74 2.58 -3.32
C ALA A 52 3.24 2.23 -3.36
N ASN A 53 3.85 1.80 -2.25
CA ASN A 53 5.30 1.54 -2.16
C ASN A 53 5.62 0.24 -1.43
N PHE A 54 6.05 -0.76 -2.22
CA PHE A 54 6.42 -2.07 -1.71
C PHE A 54 7.47 -2.04 -0.59
N GLN A 55 8.45 -1.12 -0.64
CA GLN A 55 9.47 -1.03 0.40
C GLN A 55 8.87 -0.58 1.74
N TYR A 56 7.91 0.34 1.72
CA TYR A 56 7.23 0.80 2.93
C TYR A 56 6.33 -0.28 3.49
N THR A 57 5.59 -0.98 2.63
CA THR A 57 4.79 -2.14 3.04
C THR A 57 5.66 -3.22 3.65
N ALA A 58 6.72 -3.65 2.97
CA ALA A 58 7.62 -4.69 3.48
C ALA A 58 8.23 -4.31 4.85
N LEU A 59 8.63 -3.05 5.01
CA LEU A 59 9.19 -2.55 6.26
C LEU A 59 8.16 -2.49 7.40
N LEU A 60 6.94 -2.03 7.11
CA LEU A 60 5.85 -1.98 8.07
C LEU A 60 5.48 -3.40 8.53
N LEU A 61 5.35 -4.33 7.58
CA LEU A 61 5.05 -5.74 7.84
C LEU A 61 6.17 -6.42 8.64
N ALA A 62 7.44 -6.16 8.33
CA ALA A 62 8.56 -6.76 9.05
C ALA A 62 8.59 -6.35 10.53
N ASN A 63 8.16 -5.13 10.85
CA ASN A 63 8.15 -4.62 12.22
C ASN A 63 6.86 -4.93 13.01
N HIS A 64 5.77 -5.27 12.32
CA HIS A 64 4.42 -5.43 12.90
C HIS A 64 3.66 -6.65 12.35
N ALA A 65 4.38 -7.73 12.04
CA ALA A 65 3.79 -8.95 11.49
C ALA A 65 2.75 -9.58 12.44
N ASP A 66 2.97 -9.45 13.75
CA ASP A 66 2.03 -9.86 14.80
C ASP A 66 0.66 -9.20 14.64
N LYS A 67 0.64 -7.89 14.39
CA LYS A 67 -0.60 -7.11 14.24
C LYS A 67 -1.29 -7.35 12.91
N MET A 68 -0.53 -7.75 11.90
CA MET A 68 -1.09 -8.13 10.60
C MET A 68 -1.87 -9.44 10.68
N CYS A 69 -1.36 -10.42 11.43
CA CYS A 69 -2.09 -11.66 11.70
C CYS A 69 -3.39 -11.35 12.46
N GLU A 70 -3.32 -10.52 13.51
CA GLU A 70 -4.51 -10.12 14.28
C GLU A 70 -5.58 -9.42 13.42
N LEU A 71 -5.14 -8.52 12.52
CA LEU A 71 -6.03 -7.87 11.56
C LEU A 71 -6.69 -8.93 10.65
N LEU A 72 -5.92 -9.85 10.08
CA LEU A 72 -6.42 -10.88 9.18
C LEU A 72 -7.32 -11.91 9.88
N ASP A 73 -7.03 -12.25 11.13
CA ASP A 73 -7.84 -13.17 11.93
C ASP A 73 -9.25 -12.59 12.15
N GLY A 74 -9.35 -11.27 12.39
CA GLY A 74 -10.63 -10.55 12.44
C GLY A 74 -11.36 -10.47 11.09
N PHE A 75 -10.66 -10.72 9.97
CA PHE A 75 -11.21 -10.84 8.62
C PHE A 75 -11.51 -12.29 8.21
N THR A 76 -11.44 -13.26 9.13
CA THR A 76 -11.96 -14.61 8.87
C THR A 76 -13.44 -14.48 8.55
N LEU A 77 -13.70 -14.35 7.25
CA LEU A 77 -15.01 -14.30 6.61
C LEU A 77 -15.82 -15.40 7.25
N GLU A 78 -16.83 -15.03 8.04
CA GLU A 78 -17.84 -15.99 8.48
C GLU A 78 -18.28 -16.74 7.22
N SER A 79 -17.94 -18.02 7.13
CA SER A 79 -18.61 -18.89 6.19
C SER A 79 -20.05 -18.92 6.67
N VAL A 80 -20.95 -18.36 5.85
CA VAL A 80 -22.37 -18.67 5.92
C VAL A 80 -22.51 -20.17 5.67
N ASP A 81 -22.30 -20.96 6.72
CA ASP A 81 -22.83 -22.30 6.80
C ASP A 81 -24.35 -22.15 6.99
N ASP A 82 -25.02 -21.78 5.90
CA ASP A 82 -26.47 -21.90 5.72
C ASP A 82 -26.78 -23.39 5.54
N ALA A 83 -26.70 -24.12 6.65
CA ALA A 83 -27.23 -25.47 6.76
C ALA A 83 -28.70 -25.37 7.19
N GLY A 84 -29.57 -25.17 6.20
CA GLY A 84 -30.92 -25.73 6.11
C GLY A 84 -31.91 -25.49 7.25
N GLN A 85 -32.88 -24.61 7.00
CA GLN A 85 -34.27 -24.83 7.42
C GLN A 85 -35.19 -24.80 6.19
N ALA A 86 -35.77 -25.96 5.89
CA ALA A 86 -36.82 -26.12 4.90
C ALA A 86 -38.20 -25.99 5.58
N MET A 87 -39.07 -25.11 5.06
CA MET A 87 -40.42 -25.43 4.52
C MET A 87 -41.33 -24.19 4.45
N GLU A 88 -42.02 -24.05 3.30
CA GLU A 88 -43.33 -23.40 3.07
C GLU A 88 -43.45 -21.87 3.25
N GLU A 89 -44.26 -21.08 2.54
CA GLU A 89 -45.26 -21.21 1.48
C GLU A 89 -45.65 -19.77 1.03
N TYR A 90 -45.98 -19.63 -0.26
CA TYR A 90 -46.77 -18.60 -0.99
C TYR A 90 -46.62 -17.05 -0.85
N ALA A 91 -46.72 -16.45 -2.05
CA ALA A 91 -47.27 -15.15 -2.45
C ALA A 91 -46.42 -13.86 -2.45
N SER A 92 -46.05 -13.50 -3.70
CA SER A 92 -45.87 -12.16 -4.32
C SER A 92 -46.99 -11.14 -3.96
N PRO A 93 -46.94 -9.82 -4.30
CA PRO A 93 -46.04 -9.12 -5.25
C PRO A 93 -45.67 -7.63 -4.93
N VAL A 94 -44.92 -7.02 -5.87
CA VAL A 94 -44.98 -5.61 -6.37
C VAL A 94 -43.88 -4.58 -6.01
N ALA A 95 -43.31 -4.06 -7.11
CA ALA A 95 -42.79 -2.72 -7.44
C ALA A 95 -41.34 -2.33 -7.11
N ALA A 96 -40.64 -2.05 -8.22
CA ALA A 96 -39.35 -1.39 -8.46
C ALA A 96 -39.32 0.09 -7.98
N PRO A 97 -38.34 0.95 -8.34
CA PRO A 97 -37.06 0.74 -9.04
C PRO A 97 -35.86 1.43 -8.36
N PHE A 98 -34.62 1.01 -8.65
CA PHE A 98 -33.50 1.94 -8.61
C PHE A 98 -32.56 1.69 -9.78
N ASP A 99 -32.50 2.71 -10.62
CA ASP A 99 -31.59 2.87 -11.74
C ASP A 99 -30.12 2.84 -11.29
N SER A 100 -29.25 2.57 -12.26
CA SER A 100 -28.17 3.49 -12.65
C SER A 100 -26.75 2.92 -12.60
N LEU A 101 -26.22 2.79 -13.83
CA LEU A 101 -24.83 3.00 -14.27
C LEU A 101 -23.79 1.88 -14.01
N CYS A 102 -23.71 0.96 -14.98
CA CYS A 102 -22.42 0.42 -15.42
C CYS A 102 -21.58 1.55 -16.06
N SER A 103 -20.58 2.06 -15.34
CA SER A 103 -19.54 2.89 -15.96
C SER A 103 -18.42 2.00 -16.49
N GLU A 104 -18.25 2.02 -17.80
CA GLU A 104 -17.14 1.44 -18.54
C GLU A 104 -15.77 1.87 -17.99
N MET A 105 -14.86 0.90 -17.86
CA MET A 105 -13.44 1.18 -17.63
C MET A 105 -12.72 1.47 -18.95
N PRO A 106 -12.10 2.65 -19.15
CA PRO A 106 -11.29 2.90 -20.33
C PRO A 106 -9.92 2.21 -20.24
N LYS A 107 -9.64 1.36 -21.23
CA LYS A 107 -8.32 0.76 -21.50
C LYS A 107 -7.28 1.86 -21.75
N ARG A 108 -6.26 1.99 -20.88
CA ARG A 108 -5.07 2.81 -21.19
C ARG A 108 -3.95 1.93 -21.72
N LYS A 109 -3.61 2.17 -22.97
CA LYS A 109 -2.47 1.63 -23.71
C LYS A 109 -1.30 2.58 -23.50
N SER A 110 -0.33 2.25 -22.64
CA SER A 110 0.92 3.01 -22.56
C SER A 110 1.99 2.33 -23.41
N SER A 111 2.13 2.84 -24.64
CA SER A 111 3.27 2.58 -25.49
C SER A 111 4.48 3.32 -24.93
N PHE A 112 5.45 2.60 -24.36
CA PHE A 112 6.78 3.12 -24.11
C PHE A 112 7.74 2.48 -25.11
N GLN A 113 8.02 3.22 -26.17
CA GLN A 113 9.21 3.03 -27.00
C GLN A 113 10.21 4.14 -26.66
N SER A 114 11.40 3.75 -26.22
CA SER A 114 12.66 4.48 -26.47
C SER A 114 13.79 3.60 -25.96
N THR A 115 14.33 2.75 -26.84
CA THR A 115 15.47 3.03 -27.74
C THR A 115 16.78 3.27 -26.98
N THR A 116 17.62 2.25 -27.10
CA THR A 116 19.05 2.19 -26.85
C THR A 116 19.82 3.42 -27.32
N SER A 117 20.80 3.85 -26.53
CA SER A 117 22.04 4.44 -27.06
C SER A 117 23.19 4.20 -26.08
N THR A 118 24.01 3.22 -26.44
CA THR A 118 25.40 3.06 -26.01
C THR A 118 26.21 4.23 -26.56
N LYS A 119 27.00 4.91 -25.72
CA LYS A 119 28.20 5.60 -26.20
C LYS A 119 29.33 5.51 -25.19
N LYS A 120 30.19 4.52 -25.48
CA LYS A 120 31.57 4.40 -25.05
C LYS A 120 32.37 5.54 -25.70
N VAL A 121 33.05 6.36 -24.91
CA VAL A 121 34.23 7.11 -25.36
C VAL A 121 35.31 6.95 -24.30
N ALA A 122 36.39 6.30 -24.73
CA ALA A 122 37.67 6.24 -24.06
C ALA A 122 38.54 7.40 -24.58
N SER A 123 39.41 7.92 -23.71
CA SER A 123 40.77 8.44 -23.99
C SER A 123 41.24 9.18 -22.73
N ASP A 124 42.29 8.75 -22.02
CA ASP A 124 43.71 9.06 -22.30
C ASP A 124 43.95 10.58 -22.08
N THR A 125 44.88 11.10 -21.26
CA THR A 125 46.32 10.85 -21.28
C THR A 125 47.03 11.51 -20.08
N ARG A 126 48.11 10.85 -19.71
CA ARG A 126 49.25 11.15 -18.83
C ARG A 126 49.88 12.55 -18.94
N ALA A 127 50.32 13.10 -17.81
CA ALA A 127 51.65 13.69 -17.61
C ALA A 127 51.95 13.70 -16.09
#